data_AF-A0A4Q1CMV2-F1
#
_entry.id   AF-A0A4Q1CMV2-F1
#
_cell.length_a   1.000
_cell.length_b   1.000
_cell.length_c   1.000
_cell.angle_alpha   90.00
_cell.angle_beta   90.00
_cell.angle_gamma   90.00
#
_symmetry.space_group_name_H-M   'P 1'
#
loop_
_entity.id
_entity.type
_entity.pdbx_description
1 polymer ?
#
loop_
_entity_poly.entity_id
_entity_poly.type
_entity_poly.pdbx_seq_one_letter_code
_entity_poly.pdbx_strand_id
1 'polypeptide(L)'
;MSLLHRFQQYIQQYNLFQPKDQLLLAVSGGVDSVVLVDLCAKSNYHFSIAHCNFQLRGEESEADESFVRSLAQQYNVQLHVQRFNTEEYATENKLSIQEAARVLRYEWFEELVNSDASIVSRESENAAASTLSFAKATESRHHSSLITHLLTAHHADDNNETLLMHFFRGTGLHGLTGIPVAYGHIKRPLLSFSKQELVNYAAENNLQYREDSSNQSSKYTRNFFRNEIIPAIEKVYPQVKQNLQDNLERFKSIEALYQLSTQQLIKKLCKQKGDEVFIPAKQLLQYNNRALIYEIIRHYGFTERQIEEVEKLAVAETGKFITSPLLFFRIIKNRAWLVIAAYDTAEVGHVVVEGVGTTGFVLGLLEVQQIPNSQIPIPNSNTTVLLDAKHIEFPLLLRKWKAGDYFYPLGMKKKKKLARFFIDQKLSKTEKENVWVLECNKKIIWVVGHRIDDRFKLTDSTTTALKLSLKTGVR
;
A
#
# COMPACT_ATOMS: atom_id res chain seq x y z
N MET A 1 -31.20 2.26 -23.06
CA MET A 1 -31.44 2.13 -21.60
C MET A 1 -30.91 3.38 -20.93
N SER A 2 -31.60 3.94 -19.94
CA SER A 2 -31.10 5.12 -19.20
C SER A 2 -29.84 4.79 -18.41
N LEU A 3 -29.03 5.82 -18.11
CA LEU A 3 -27.81 5.66 -17.30
C LEU A 3 -28.14 5.06 -15.91
N LEU A 4 -29.24 5.49 -15.30
CA LEU A 4 -29.76 4.95 -14.03
C LEU A 4 -30.01 3.44 -14.09
N HIS A 5 -30.65 2.94 -15.15
CA HIS A 5 -30.92 1.51 -15.26
C HIS A 5 -29.63 0.69 -15.42
N ARG A 6 -28.68 1.18 -16.23
CA ARG A 6 -27.36 0.56 -16.35
C ARG A 6 -26.60 0.58 -15.04
N PHE A 7 -26.70 1.65 -14.25
CA PHE A 7 -26.08 1.75 -12.93
C PHE A 7 -26.64 0.69 -11.97
N GLN A 8 -27.97 0.52 -11.93
CA GLN A 8 -28.63 -0.52 -11.13
C GLN A 8 -28.22 -1.94 -11.56
N GLN A 9 -28.19 -2.21 -12.87
CA GLN A 9 -27.73 -3.50 -13.41
C GLN A 9 -26.27 -3.76 -13.06
N TYR A 10 -25.40 -2.74 -13.13
CA TYR A 10 -23.99 -2.86 -12.82
C TYR A 10 -23.76 -3.22 -11.34
N ILE A 11 -24.49 -2.57 -10.42
CA ILE A 11 -24.45 -2.90 -8.99
C ILE A 11 -24.86 -4.36 -8.76
N GLN A 12 -25.93 -4.83 -9.41
CA GLN A 12 -26.42 -6.20 -9.28
C GLN A 12 -25.44 -7.22 -9.87
N GLN A 13 -24.94 -6.96 -11.08
CA GLN A 13 -24.00 -7.84 -11.79
C GLN A 13 -22.74 -8.13 -10.96
N TYR A 14 -22.19 -7.10 -10.31
CA TYR A 14 -20.97 -7.23 -9.52
C TYR A 14 -21.23 -7.41 -8.01
N ASN A 15 -22.49 -7.53 -7.59
CA ASN A 15 -22.91 -7.61 -6.19
C ASN A 15 -22.17 -6.57 -5.32
N LEU A 16 -22.17 -5.31 -5.78
CA LEU A 16 -21.35 -4.27 -5.16
C LEU A 16 -21.78 -3.96 -3.71
N PHE A 17 -23.09 -3.88 -3.50
CA PHE A 17 -23.75 -3.61 -2.23
C PHE A 17 -25.26 -3.88 -2.37
N GLN A 18 -25.95 -4.01 -1.24
CA GLN A 18 -27.38 -4.28 -1.12
C GLN A 18 -28.13 -3.04 -0.62
N PRO A 19 -29.46 -2.93 -0.84
CA PRO A 19 -30.25 -1.77 -0.40
C PRO A 19 -30.20 -1.45 1.09
N LYS A 20 -29.88 -2.45 1.93
CA LYS A 20 -29.77 -2.32 3.38
C LYS A 20 -28.38 -1.86 3.86
N ASP A 21 -27.38 -1.89 2.99
CA ASP A 21 -26.01 -1.55 3.38
C ASP A 21 -25.89 -0.02 3.55
N GLN A 22 -24.95 0.40 4.40
CA GLN A 22 -24.65 1.82 4.58
C GLN A 22 -23.62 2.23 3.54
N LEU A 23 -23.84 3.35 2.85
CA LEU A 23 -22.91 3.82 1.81
C LEU A 23 -22.29 5.15 2.24
N LEU A 24 -20.96 5.24 2.15
CA LEU A 24 -20.19 6.46 2.34
C LEU A 24 -19.68 6.92 0.96
N LEU A 25 -20.20 8.02 0.42
CA LEU A 25 -19.80 8.52 -0.90
C LEU A 25 -18.66 9.53 -0.76
N ALA A 26 -17.53 9.24 -1.39
CA ALA A 26 -16.43 10.19 -1.53
C ALA A 26 -16.77 11.26 -2.60
N VAL A 27 -17.02 12.50 -2.17
CA VAL A 27 -17.49 13.58 -3.05
C VAL A 27 -16.47 14.72 -3.11
N SER A 28 -15.97 15.01 -4.31
CA SER A 28 -15.06 16.13 -4.57
C SER A 28 -15.79 17.42 -4.99
N GLY A 29 -17.05 17.32 -5.41
CA GLY A 29 -17.82 18.42 -6.00
C GLY A 29 -17.79 18.43 -7.53
N GLY A 30 -16.95 17.60 -8.14
CA GLY A 30 -16.91 17.41 -9.60
C GLY A 30 -18.08 16.56 -10.13
N VAL A 31 -18.33 16.69 -11.44
CA VAL A 31 -19.43 16.02 -12.14
C VAL A 31 -19.54 14.52 -11.82
N ASP A 32 -18.43 13.78 -11.74
CA ASP A 32 -18.46 12.33 -11.51
C ASP A 32 -19.06 11.99 -10.15
N SER A 33 -18.65 12.72 -9.11
CA SER A 33 -19.16 12.54 -7.76
C SER A 33 -20.58 13.04 -7.57
N VAL A 34 -20.97 14.12 -8.26
CA VAL A 34 -22.35 14.64 -8.22
C VAL A 34 -23.31 13.65 -8.88
N VAL A 35 -22.93 13.10 -10.04
CA VAL A 35 -23.72 12.07 -10.73
C VAL A 35 -23.84 10.82 -9.87
N LEU A 36 -22.77 10.41 -9.18
CA LEU A 36 -22.83 9.29 -8.23
C LEU A 36 -23.85 9.52 -7.12
N VAL A 37 -23.89 10.71 -6.52
CA VAL A 37 -24.87 11.09 -5.50
C VAL A 37 -26.29 11.01 -6.04
N ASP A 38 -26.55 11.63 -7.20
CA ASP A 38 -27.89 11.63 -7.82
C ASP A 38 -28.36 10.21 -8.18
N LEU A 39 -27.49 9.36 -8.71
CA LEU A 39 -27.80 7.97 -9.05
C LEU A 39 -28.09 7.12 -7.80
N CYS A 40 -27.37 7.33 -6.70
CA CYS A 40 -27.63 6.65 -5.44
C CYS A 40 -28.97 7.08 -4.85
N ALA A 41 -29.26 8.39 -4.86
CA ALA A 41 -30.52 8.94 -4.38
C ALA A 41 -31.72 8.42 -5.20
N LYS A 42 -31.64 8.46 -6.54
CA LYS A 42 -32.70 7.93 -7.43
C LYS A 42 -32.88 6.42 -7.34
N SER A 43 -31.89 5.70 -6.84
CA SER A 43 -31.96 4.26 -6.59
C SER A 43 -32.41 3.90 -5.16
N ASN A 44 -32.78 4.89 -4.34
CA ASN A 44 -33.24 4.74 -2.95
C ASN A 44 -32.22 4.03 -2.04
N TYR A 45 -30.92 4.25 -2.25
CA TYR A 45 -29.91 3.79 -1.31
C TYR A 45 -29.75 4.76 -0.14
N HIS A 46 -29.45 4.23 1.05
CA HIS A 46 -29.10 5.04 2.21
C HIS A 46 -27.62 5.38 2.18
N PHE A 47 -27.29 6.67 2.25
CA PHE A 47 -25.90 7.10 2.17
C PHE A 47 -25.59 8.38 2.94
N SER A 48 -24.32 8.54 3.28
CA SER A 48 -23.69 9.77 3.75
C SER A 48 -22.61 10.23 2.77
N ILE A 49 -22.24 11.50 2.86
CA ILE A 49 -21.23 12.13 2.00
C ILE A 49 -19.96 12.39 2.82
N ALA A 50 -18.80 12.05 2.27
CA ALA A 50 -17.50 12.42 2.80
C ALA A 50 -16.73 13.33 1.81
N HIS A 51 -16.35 14.51 2.27
CA HIS A 51 -15.59 15.49 1.50
C HIS A 51 -14.25 15.83 2.17
N CYS A 52 -13.16 15.76 1.39
CA CYS A 52 -11.83 16.14 1.84
C CYS A 52 -11.47 17.51 1.28
N ASN A 53 -11.31 18.50 2.15
CA ASN A 53 -10.77 19.81 1.78
C ASN A 53 -9.25 19.81 2.04
N PHE A 54 -8.45 19.65 0.99
CA PHE A 54 -6.99 19.58 1.07
C PHE A 54 -6.30 20.94 1.25
N GLN A 55 -7.05 22.04 1.20
CA GLN A 55 -6.56 23.42 1.34
C GLN A 55 -5.46 23.84 0.35
N LEU A 56 -5.39 23.19 -0.81
CA LEU A 56 -4.34 23.41 -1.82
C LEU A 56 -4.63 24.56 -2.79
N ARG A 57 -5.88 25.05 -2.86
CA ARG A 57 -6.33 26.02 -3.89
C ARG A 57 -6.99 27.28 -3.29
N GLY A 58 -6.71 27.59 -2.02
CA GLY A 58 -7.25 28.77 -1.35
C GLY A 58 -8.78 28.84 -1.45
N GLU A 59 -9.30 29.95 -1.98
CA GLU A 59 -10.75 30.19 -2.12
C GLU A 59 -11.49 29.13 -2.94
N GLU A 60 -10.85 28.49 -3.93
CA GLU A 60 -11.51 27.41 -4.68
C GLU A 60 -11.81 26.21 -3.79
N SER A 61 -10.94 25.90 -2.82
CA SER A 61 -11.16 24.78 -1.90
C SER A 61 -12.33 25.06 -0.95
N GLU A 62 -12.49 26.32 -0.51
CA GLU A 62 -13.63 26.75 0.32
C GLU A 62 -14.94 26.79 -0.49
N ALA A 63 -14.87 27.17 -1.77
CA ALA A 63 -16.01 27.14 -2.68
C ALA A 63 -16.48 25.71 -2.96
N ASP A 64 -15.55 24.77 -3.17
CA ASP A 64 -15.86 23.36 -3.37
C ASP A 64 -16.51 22.75 -2.10
N GLU A 65 -15.99 23.05 -0.90
CA GLU A 65 -16.59 22.62 0.36
C GLU A 65 -18.02 23.19 0.52
N SER A 66 -18.22 24.48 0.24
CA SER A 66 -19.52 25.15 0.34
C SER A 66 -20.54 24.56 -0.63
N PHE A 67 -20.10 24.21 -1.84
CA PHE A 67 -20.91 23.51 -2.83
C PHE A 67 -21.33 22.12 -2.31
N VAL A 68 -20.41 21.31 -1.79
CA VAL A 68 -20.73 19.97 -1.28
C VAL A 68 -21.64 20.04 -0.04
N ARG A 69 -21.52 21.06 0.81
CA ARG A 69 -22.48 21.34 1.89
C ARG A 69 -23.89 21.58 1.37
N SER A 70 -24.02 22.39 0.33
CA SER A 70 -25.31 22.67 -0.31
C SER A 70 -25.90 21.42 -0.98
N LEU A 71 -25.04 20.61 -1.60
CA LEU A 71 -25.43 19.32 -2.21
C LEU A 71 -25.98 18.35 -1.16
N ALA A 72 -25.30 18.18 -0.03
CA ALA A 72 -25.76 17.29 1.05
C ALA A 72 -27.12 17.74 1.62
N GLN A 73 -27.33 19.05 1.76
CA GLN A 73 -28.61 19.63 2.16
C GLN A 73 -29.72 19.37 1.13
N GLN A 74 -29.42 19.54 -0.16
CA GLN A 74 -30.37 19.28 -1.25
C GLN A 74 -30.88 17.84 -1.23
N TYR A 75 -30.01 16.86 -0.98
CA TYR A 75 -30.37 15.44 -0.91
C TYR A 75 -30.80 14.98 0.50
N ASN A 76 -30.78 15.86 1.50
CA ASN A 76 -31.10 15.58 2.90
C ASN A 76 -30.30 14.38 3.46
N VAL A 77 -28.98 14.40 3.25
CA VAL A 77 -28.05 13.35 3.70
C VAL A 77 -26.99 13.89 4.66
N GLN A 78 -26.46 13.01 5.51
CA GLN A 78 -25.38 13.37 6.43
C GLN A 78 -24.10 13.72 5.66
N LEU A 79 -23.39 14.74 6.12
CA LEU A 79 -22.14 15.21 5.53
C LEU A 79 -21.00 15.18 6.57
N HIS A 80 -19.91 14.53 6.19
CA HIS A 80 -18.62 14.54 6.87
C HIS A 80 -17.66 15.40 6.06
N VAL A 81 -17.00 16.35 6.71
CA VAL A 81 -15.97 17.20 6.09
C VAL A 81 -14.73 17.17 6.95
N GLN A 82 -13.58 16.91 6.33
CA GLN A 82 -12.27 17.03 6.97
C GLN A 82 -11.39 17.98 6.17
N ARG A 83 -10.80 18.95 6.89
CA ARG A 83 -9.79 19.86 6.36
C ARG A 83 -8.41 19.30 6.68
N PHE A 84 -7.50 19.34 5.71
CA PHE A 84 -6.15 18.79 5.83
C PHE A 84 -5.09 19.84 5.52
N ASN A 85 -4.03 19.88 6.34
CA ASN A 85 -2.82 20.62 6.00
C ASN A 85 -1.91 19.76 5.10
N THR A 86 -2.30 19.63 3.84
CA THR A 86 -1.69 18.67 2.90
C THR A 86 -0.24 19.02 2.56
N GLU A 87 0.11 20.30 2.47
CA GLU A 87 1.47 20.76 2.16
C GLU A 87 2.46 20.44 3.28
N GLU A 88 2.04 20.65 4.53
CA GLU A 88 2.82 20.29 5.72
C GLU A 88 3.06 18.77 5.73
N TYR A 89 2.00 17.97 5.59
CA TYR A 89 2.11 16.51 5.57
C TYR A 89 3.01 15.98 4.44
N ALA A 90 2.89 16.56 3.24
CA ALA A 90 3.72 16.19 2.09
C ALA A 90 5.21 16.48 2.35
N THR A 91 5.49 17.64 2.95
CA THR A 91 6.86 18.07 3.28
C THR A 91 7.49 17.19 4.35
N GLU A 92 6.75 16.89 5.41
CA GLU A 92 7.20 16.04 6.51
C GLU A 92 7.49 14.60 6.05
N ASN A 93 6.62 14.04 5.20
CA ASN A 93 6.70 12.65 4.75
C ASN A 93 7.47 12.47 3.42
N LYS A 94 7.98 13.57 2.83
CA LYS A 94 8.68 13.58 1.52
C LYS A 94 7.88 12.91 0.41
N LEU A 95 6.57 13.10 0.45
CA LEU A 95 5.63 12.61 -0.55
C LEU A 95 5.33 13.71 -1.56
N SER A 96 4.94 13.34 -2.77
CA SER A 96 4.28 14.32 -3.65
C SER A 96 2.95 14.74 -3.04
N ILE A 97 2.48 15.95 -3.37
CA ILE A 97 1.18 16.48 -2.90
C ILE A 97 0.03 15.51 -3.20
N GLN A 98 0.05 14.82 -4.35
CA GLN A 98 -0.97 13.85 -4.70
C GLN A 98 -0.91 12.57 -3.87
N GLU A 99 0.30 12.08 -3.56
CA GLU A 99 0.48 10.92 -2.68
C GLU A 99 0.04 11.26 -1.25
N ALA A 100 0.44 12.42 -0.74
CA ALA A 100 0.00 12.94 0.56
C ALA A 100 -1.53 13.06 0.63
N ALA A 101 -2.16 13.73 -0.34
CA ALA A 101 -3.61 13.86 -0.41
C ALA A 101 -4.31 12.50 -0.52
N ARG A 102 -3.71 11.52 -1.23
CA ARG A 102 -4.25 10.17 -1.34
C ARG A 102 -4.18 9.43 0.00
N VAL A 103 -3.05 9.50 0.70
CA VAL A 103 -2.87 8.85 2.01
C VAL A 103 -3.87 9.41 3.02
N LEU A 104 -3.87 10.74 3.21
CA LEU A 104 -4.76 11.44 4.14
C LEU A 104 -6.24 11.14 3.86
N ARG A 105 -6.62 11.11 2.58
CA ARG A 105 -7.99 10.78 2.15
C ARG A 105 -8.41 9.38 2.60
N TYR A 106 -7.61 8.37 2.29
CA TYR A 106 -7.99 6.99 2.59
C TYR A 106 -7.89 6.70 4.09
N GLU A 107 -6.90 7.22 4.81
CA GLU A 107 -6.83 7.08 6.28
C GLU A 107 -8.10 7.62 6.95
N TRP A 108 -8.55 8.82 6.56
CA TRP A 108 -9.78 9.39 7.08
C TRP A 108 -11.04 8.62 6.67
N PHE A 109 -11.10 8.12 5.43
CA PHE A 109 -12.22 7.27 5.01
C PHE A 109 -12.28 5.96 5.80
N GLU A 110 -11.15 5.34 6.10
CA GLU A 110 -11.10 4.15 6.98
C GLU A 110 -11.62 4.48 8.38
N GLU A 111 -11.26 5.64 8.94
CA GLU A 111 -11.79 6.10 10.23
C GLU A 111 -13.31 6.27 10.20
N LEU A 112 -13.87 6.86 9.13
CA LEU A 112 -15.32 7.00 8.96
C LEU A 112 -16.04 5.66 8.84
N VAL A 113 -15.53 4.76 8.00
CA VAL A 113 -16.08 3.41 7.82
C VAL A 113 -16.09 2.63 9.13
N ASN A 114 -15.04 2.77 9.95
CA ASN A 114 -14.95 2.11 11.25
C ASN A 114 -15.75 2.80 12.36
N SER A 115 -15.90 4.12 12.32
CA SER A 115 -16.65 4.88 13.33
C SER A 115 -18.16 4.78 13.16
N ASP A 116 -18.68 4.76 11.92
CA ASP A 116 -20.11 4.52 11.68
C ASP A 116 -20.55 3.12 12.14
N ALA A 117 -19.66 2.12 12.02
CA ALA A 117 -19.90 0.79 12.60
C ALA A 117 -20.01 0.82 14.16
N SER A 118 -19.40 1.81 14.81
CA SER A 118 -19.44 2.00 16.27
C SER A 118 -20.62 2.85 16.77
N ILE A 119 -21.30 3.60 15.90
CA ILE A 119 -22.47 4.41 16.28
C ILE A 119 -23.73 3.54 16.34
N VAL A 120 -23.85 2.55 15.43
CA VAL A 120 -24.97 1.58 15.44
C VAL A 120 -24.98 0.71 16.71
N SER A 121 -23.81 0.49 17.33
CA SER A 121 -23.71 -0.23 18.62
C SER A 121 -24.09 0.62 19.83
N ARG A 122 -24.06 1.94 19.75
CA ARG A 122 -24.40 2.83 20.89
C ARG A 122 -25.89 3.12 21.02
N GLU A 123 -26.64 3.15 19.93
CA GLU A 123 -28.10 3.33 19.99
C GLU A 123 -28.83 2.07 20.50
N SER A 124 -28.18 0.91 20.47
CA SER A 124 -28.70 -0.34 21.05
C SER A 124 -28.22 -0.63 22.49
N GLU A 125 -27.25 0.13 23.02
CA GLU A 125 -26.68 -0.09 24.35
C GLU A 125 -27.19 0.86 25.45
N ASN A 126 -28.04 1.84 25.12
CA ASN A 126 -28.61 2.77 26.13
C ASN A 126 -29.74 2.16 27.00
N ALA A 127 -29.80 0.83 27.09
CA ALA A 127 -30.68 0.09 27.98
C ALA A 127 -29.94 -1.02 28.75
N ALA A 128 -28.72 -0.78 29.24
CA ALA A 128 -28.18 -1.54 30.37
C ALA A 128 -26.90 -0.89 30.93
N ALA A 129 -27.06 -0.04 31.95
CA ALA A 129 -25.96 0.28 32.83
C ALA A 129 -25.65 -0.92 33.74
N SER A 130 -24.40 -1.37 33.73
CA SER A 130 -23.55 -1.64 34.92
C SER A 130 -22.66 -2.88 34.79
N THR A 131 -21.40 -2.66 35.22
CA THR A 131 -20.42 -3.63 35.75
C THR A 131 -19.29 -4.08 34.81
N LEU A 132 -18.08 -3.78 35.27
CA LEU A 132 -16.77 -4.20 34.75
C LEU A 132 -16.61 -5.72 34.69
N SER A 133 -15.93 -6.24 33.66
CA SER A 133 -14.62 -6.92 33.83
C SER A 133 -14.05 -7.44 32.50
N PHE A 134 -12.73 -7.34 32.39
CA PHE A 134 -11.89 -7.95 31.37
C PHE A 134 -11.83 -9.49 31.54
N ALA A 135 -12.10 -10.25 30.47
CA ALA A 135 -11.25 -11.33 29.93
C ALA A 135 -12.03 -12.37 29.09
N LYS A 136 -11.46 -12.68 27.90
CA LYS A 136 -11.55 -13.93 27.11
C LYS A 136 -12.93 -14.59 26.91
N ALA A 137 -13.38 -14.63 25.66
CA ALA A 137 -13.26 -15.84 24.82
C ALA A 137 -14.02 -15.67 23.49
N THR A 138 -13.38 -16.24 22.47
CA THR A 138 -13.91 -16.79 21.22
C THR A 138 -15.37 -17.24 21.22
N GLU A 139 -15.97 -17.05 20.04
CA GLU A 139 -17.22 -17.61 19.50
C GLU A 139 -18.47 -16.70 19.50
N SER A 140 -19.02 -16.58 18.29
CA SER A 140 -20.40 -16.22 17.96
C SER A 140 -20.92 -14.88 18.48
N ARG A 141 -20.67 -13.82 17.70
CA ARG A 141 -21.59 -12.68 17.63
C ARG A 141 -22.05 -12.48 16.19
N HIS A 142 -23.12 -13.17 15.81
CA HIS A 142 -24.03 -12.66 14.80
C HIS A 142 -24.75 -11.44 15.40
N HIS A 143 -24.09 -10.29 15.40
CA HIS A 143 -24.76 -9.00 15.46
C HIS A 143 -24.73 -8.45 14.04
N SER A 144 -25.89 -8.08 13.52
CA SER A 144 -26.08 -7.43 12.22
C SER A 144 -25.41 -6.05 12.25
N SER A 145 -24.08 -6.00 12.17
CA SER A 145 -23.35 -4.78 11.85
C SER A 145 -23.69 -4.44 10.41
N LEU A 146 -24.35 -3.31 10.19
CA LEU A 146 -24.53 -2.76 8.84
C LEU A 146 -23.13 -2.63 8.22
N ILE A 147 -22.95 -3.19 7.03
CA ILE A 147 -21.67 -3.08 6.32
C ILE A 147 -21.63 -1.69 5.70
N THR A 148 -20.61 -0.91 6.05
CA THR A 148 -20.37 0.39 5.43
C THR A 148 -19.48 0.22 4.21
N HIS A 149 -19.93 0.68 3.05
CA HIS A 149 -19.18 0.66 1.80
C HIS A 149 -18.73 2.06 1.40
N LEU A 150 -17.43 2.23 1.12
CA LEU A 150 -16.89 3.48 0.57
C LEU A 150 -17.07 3.49 -0.95
N LEU A 151 -17.89 4.40 -1.46
CA LEU A 151 -18.11 4.56 -2.89
C LEU A 151 -17.22 5.68 -3.44
N THR A 152 -16.51 5.39 -4.54
CA THR A 152 -15.71 6.40 -5.25
C THR A 152 -16.18 6.52 -6.69
N ALA A 153 -16.16 7.74 -7.23
CA ALA A 153 -16.66 8.07 -8.56
C ALA A 153 -15.66 7.79 -9.70
N HIS A 154 -14.82 6.75 -9.55
CA HIS A 154 -13.93 6.35 -10.63
C HIS A 154 -14.73 5.84 -11.83
N HIS A 155 -14.35 6.29 -13.02
CA HIS A 155 -15.07 6.03 -14.27
C HIS A 155 -14.21 5.30 -15.33
N ALA A 156 -14.74 5.06 -16.52
CA ALA A 156 -14.06 4.22 -17.52
C ALA A 156 -12.76 4.87 -18.06
N ASP A 157 -12.71 6.20 -18.21
CA ASP A 157 -11.50 6.92 -18.62
C ASP A 157 -10.41 6.85 -17.54
N ASP A 158 -10.76 6.88 -16.25
CA ASP A 158 -9.81 6.63 -15.16
C ASP A 158 -9.15 5.24 -15.29
N ASN A 159 -9.92 4.27 -15.78
CA ASN A 159 -9.45 2.92 -16.02
C ASN A 159 -8.51 2.86 -17.22
N ASN A 160 -8.82 3.58 -18.30
CA ASN A 160 -7.96 3.73 -19.48
C ASN A 160 -6.62 4.38 -19.13
N GLU A 161 -6.63 5.45 -18.34
CA GLU A 161 -5.42 6.10 -17.80
C GLU A 161 -4.58 5.10 -17.00
N THR A 162 -5.22 4.36 -16.11
CA THR A 162 -4.56 3.38 -15.24
C THR A 162 -3.93 2.24 -16.07
N LEU A 163 -4.64 1.72 -17.07
CA LEU A 163 -4.13 0.70 -17.99
C LEU A 163 -2.86 1.18 -18.68
N LEU A 164 -2.88 2.36 -19.30
CA LEU A 164 -1.72 2.89 -20.02
C LEU A 164 -0.53 3.11 -19.07
N MET A 165 -0.78 3.70 -17.90
CA MET A 165 0.25 3.90 -16.89
C MET A 165 0.88 2.57 -16.43
N HIS A 166 0.08 1.53 -16.21
CA HIS A 166 0.55 0.20 -15.83
C HIS A 166 1.32 -0.48 -16.96
N PHE A 167 0.84 -0.36 -18.20
CA PHE A 167 1.50 -0.89 -19.39
C PHE A 167 2.91 -0.30 -19.55
N PHE A 168 3.05 1.03 -19.53
CA PHE A 168 4.36 1.67 -19.69
C PHE A 168 5.29 1.51 -18.48
N ARG A 169 4.75 1.23 -17.28
CA ARG A 169 5.55 0.89 -16.09
C ARG A 169 6.07 -0.55 -16.10
N GLY A 170 5.56 -1.41 -16.97
CA GLY A 170 5.95 -2.82 -17.04
C GLY A 170 5.32 -3.68 -15.96
N THR A 171 4.01 -3.52 -15.70
CA THR A 171 3.29 -4.42 -14.78
C THR A 171 2.91 -5.74 -15.47
N GLY A 172 2.83 -6.84 -14.71
CA GLY A 172 2.29 -8.12 -15.21
C GLY A 172 0.79 -8.08 -15.55
N LEU A 173 0.23 -9.20 -16.00
CA LEU A 173 -1.16 -9.34 -16.49
C LEU A 173 -2.19 -8.73 -15.52
N HIS A 174 -2.02 -8.99 -14.22
CA HIS A 174 -2.90 -8.46 -13.18
C HIS A 174 -2.99 -6.92 -13.23
N GLY A 175 -1.86 -6.23 -13.42
CA GLY A 175 -1.82 -4.77 -13.53
C GLY A 175 -2.55 -4.25 -14.76
N LEU A 176 -2.62 -5.05 -15.83
CA LEU A 176 -3.33 -4.72 -17.06
C LEU A 176 -4.85 -4.95 -16.97
N THR A 177 -5.36 -5.46 -15.84
CA THR A 177 -6.82 -5.55 -15.61
C THR A 177 -7.44 -4.22 -15.14
N GLY A 178 -6.59 -3.20 -14.95
CA GLY A 178 -7.00 -1.84 -14.61
C GLY A 178 -7.38 -1.68 -13.14
N ILE A 179 -8.28 -0.74 -12.87
CA ILE A 179 -8.82 -0.48 -11.54
C ILE A 179 -9.82 -1.60 -11.18
N PRO A 180 -9.73 -2.22 -9.99
CA PRO A 180 -10.70 -3.22 -9.57
C PRO A 180 -12.06 -2.58 -9.29
N VAL A 181 -13.14 -3.25 -9.72
CA VAL A 181 -14.54 -2.83 -9.49
C VAL A 181 -14.87 -2.70 -8.00
N ALA A 182 -14.31 -3.60 -7.18
CA ALA A 182 -14.36 -3.57 -5.73
C ALA A 182 -13.01 -3.99 -5.12
N TYR A 183 -12.64 -3.38 -3.99
CA TYR A 183 -11.47 -3.76 -3.21
C TYR A 183 -11.78 -3.56 -1.72
N GLY A 184 -11.92 -4.64 -0.96
CA GLY A 184 -12.44 -4.58 0.41
C GLY A 184 -13.83 -3.93 0.45
N HIS A 185 -14.00 -2.93 1.31
CA HIS A 185 -15.23 -2.14 1.41
C HIS A 185 -15.32 -1.01 0.37
N ILE A 186 -14.28 -0.78 -0.45
CA ILE A 186 -14.28 0.24 -1.50
C ILE A 186 -14.98 -0.28 -2.76
N LYS A 187 -15.98 0.45 -3.25
CA LYS A 187 -16.79 0.13 -4.43
C LYS A 187 -16.72 1.25 -5.48
N ARG A 188 -16.70 0.88 -6.76
CA ARG A 188 -16.57 1.81 -7.90
C ARG A 188 -17.72 1.62 -8.89
N PRO A 189 -18.94 2.06 -8.56
CA PRO A 189 -20.13 1.75 -9.36
C PRO A 189 -20.18 2.49 -10.70
N LEU A 190 -19.34 3.52 -10.90
CA LEU A 190 -19.25 4.26 -12.16
C LEU A 190 -18.15 3.74 -13.11
N LEU A 191 -17.45 2.67 -12.77
CA LEU A 191 -16.22 2.27 -13.48
C LEU A 191 -16.45 1.84 -14.95
N SER A 192 -17.67 1.44 -15.31
CA SER A 192 -18.06 1.08 -16.68
C SER A 192 -18.65 2.25 -17.49
N PHE A 193 -18.70 3.46 -16.94
CA PHE A 193 -19.33 4.62 -17.58
C PHE A 193 -18.23 5.60 -18.00
N SER A 194 -18.29 6.10 -19.23
CA SER A 194 -17.38 7.13 -19.72
C SER A 194 -17.67 8.48 -19.09
N LYS A 195 -16.65 9.35 -19.06
CA LYS A 195 -16.81 10.74 -18.63
C LYS A 195 -17.92 11.47 -19.39
N GLN A 196 -18.01 11.23 -20.71
CA GLN A 196 -19.01 11.87 -21.55
C GLN A 196 -20.44 11.45 -21.18
N GLU A 197 -20.66 10.19 -20.83
CA GLU A 197 -21.98 9.73 -20.36
C GLU A 197 -22.39 10.41 -19.05
N LEU A 198 -21.44 10.59 -18.12
CA LEU A 198 -21.70 11.29 -16.85
C LEU A 198 -22.02 12.77 -17.08
N VAL A 199 -21.29 13.45 -17.96
CA VAL A 199 -21.56 14.85 -18.33
C VAL A 199 -22.92 15.00 -19.01
N ASN A 200 -23.25 14.12 -19.96
CA ASN A 200 -24.55 14.13 -20.63
C ASN A 200 -25.69 13.93 -19.63
N TYR A 201 -25.55 12.97 -18.71
CA TYR A 201 -26.54 12.73 -17.67
C TYR A 201 -26.70 13.92 -16.72
N ALA A 202 -25.60 14.57 -16.33
CA ALA A 202 -25.65 15.78 -15.51
C ALA A 202 -26.42 16.90 -16.22
N ALA A 203 -26.19 17.10 -17.52
CA ALA A 203 -26.91 18.08 -18.33
C ALA A 203 -28.40 17.74 -18.46
N GLU A 204 -28.74 16.48 -18.79
CA GLU A 204 -30.13 16.00 -18.92
C GLU A 204 -30.94 16.17 -17.62
N ASN A 205 -30.28 16.06 -16.46
CA ASN A 205 -30.91 16.17 -15.14
C ASN A 205 -30.70 17.53 -14.48
N ASN A 206 -30.13 18.50 -15.19
CA ASN A 206 -29.82 19.85 -14.69
C ASN A 206 -29.01 19.84 -13.37
N LEU A 207 -28.06 18.92 -13.25
CA LEU A 207 -27.20 18.82 -12.07
C LEU A 207 -26.13 19.90 -12.12
N GLN A 208 -26.04 20.69 -11.05
CA GLN A 208 -24.94 21.62 -10.86
C GLN A 208 -23.72 20.87 -10.34
N TYR A 209 -22.53 21.24 -10.82
CA TYR A 209 -21.26 20.71 -10.34
C TYR A 209 -20.16 21.76 -10.46
N ARG A 210 -19.07 21.55 -9.73
CA ARG A 210 -17.85 22.38 -9.80
C ARG A 210 -16.89 21.79 -10.83
N GLU A 211 -16.26 22.64 -11.63
CA GLU A 211 -15.10 22.25 -12.43
C GLU A 211 -13.81 22.54 -11.65
N ASP A 212 -12.98 21.52 -11.50
CA ASP A 212 -11.69 21.64 -10.83
C ASP A 212 -10.64 22.13 -11.83
N SER A 213 -10.14 23.35 -11.61
CA SER A 213 -9.12 24.02 -12.42
C SER A 213 -7.81 23.23 -12.52
N SER A 214 -7.51 22.39 -11.52
CA SER A 214 -6.30 21.55 -11.49
C SER A 214 -6.34 20.42 -12.52
N ASN A 215 -7.52 20.06 -13.05
CA ASN A 215 -7.65 19.08 -14.13
C ASN A 215 -7.01 19.54 -15.44
N GLN A 216 -6.81 20.86 -15.62
CA GLN A 216 -6.18 21.42 -16.81
C GLN A 216 -4.65 21.35 -16.77
N SER A 217 -4.05 21.08 -15.61
CA SER A 217 -2.59 21.03 -15.47
C SER A 217 -2.03 19.65 -15.87
N SER A 218 -1.17 19.61 -16.89
CA SER A 218 -0.40 18.42 -17.29
C SER A 218 0.82 18.13 -16.39
N LYS A 219 0.98 18.83 -15.25
CA LYS A 219 2.14 18.68 -14.35
C LYS A 219 2.27 17.28 -13.74
N TYR A 220 1.14 16.58 -13.56
CA TYR A 220 1.09 15.28 -12.91
C TYR A 220 0.96 14.16 -13.92
N THR A 221 1.59 13.00 -13.67
CA THR A 221 1.62 11.88 -14.62
C THR A 221 0.22 11.50 -15.11
N ARG A 222 -0.76 11.35 -14.21
CA ARG A 222 -2.13 10.98 -14.60
C ARG A 222 -2.79 12.03 -15.51
N ASN A 223 -2.66 13.31 -15.17
CA ASN A 223 -3.18 14.41 -15.98
C ASN A 223 -2.47 14.50 -17.33
N PHE A 224 -1.16 14.25 -17.38
CA PHE A 224 -0.42 14.18 -18.63
C PHE A 224 -0.94 13.06 -19.55
N PHE A 225 -1.27 11.88 -18.99
CA PHE A 225 -1.92 10.83 -19.77
C PHE A 225 -3.30 11.25 -20.30
N ARG A 226 -4.11 11.91 -19.47
CA ARG A 226 -5.44 12.41 -19.83
C ARG A 226 -5.41 13.51 -20.90
N ASN A 227 -4.55 14.50 -20.72
CA ASN A 227 -4.57 15.75 -21.47
C ASN A 227 -3.68 15.70 -22.72
N GLU A 228 -2.59 14.92 -22.71
CA GLU A 228 -1.61 14.88 -23.80
C GLU A 228 -1.62 13.53 -24.51
N ILE A 229 -1.40 12.43 -23.78
CA ILE A 229 -1.13 11.12 -24.38
C ILE A 229 -2.37 10.51 -25.04
N ILE A 230 -3.49 10.39 -24.30
CA ILE A 230 -4.71 9.80 -24.84
C ILE A 230 -5.19 10.61 -26.06
N PRO A 231 -5.28 11.96 -26.01
CA PRO A 231 -5.65 12.76 -27.18
C PRO A 231 -4.68 12.62 -28.36
N ALA A 232 -3.37 12.51 -28.11
CA ALA A 232 -2.40 12.28 -29.17
C ALA A 232 -2.60 10.92 -29.86
N ILE A 233 -2.91 9.87 -29.10
CA ILE A 233 -3.23 8.55 -29.66
C ILE A 233 -4.59 8.59 -30.39
N GLU A 234 -5.58 9.31 -29.85
CA GLU A 234 -6.92 9.48 -30.43
C GLU A 234 -6.88 10.12 -31.82
N LYS A 235 -5.91 11.01 -32.09
CA LYS A 235 -5.67 11.58 -33.44
C LYS A 235 -5.32 10.52 -34.49
N VAL A 236 -4.65 9.44 -34.09
CA VAL A 236 -4.24 8.34 -34.98
C VAL A 236 -5.27 7.21 -34.96
N TYR A 237 -5.82 6.94 -33.78
CA TYR A 237 -6.79 5.89 -33.52
C TYR A 237 -8.04 6.49 -32.85
N PRO A 238 -9.02 6.97 -33.62
CA PRO A 238 -10.20 7.65 -33.07
C PRO A 238 -11.00 6.84 -32.05
N GLN A 239 -10.92 5.51 -32.11
CA GLN A 239 -11.60 4.59 -31.19
C GLN A 239 -10.71 4.12 -30.03
N VAL A 240 -9.57 4.77 -29.76
CA VAL A 240 -8.60 4.32 -28.75
C VAL A 240 -9.24 4.09 -27.38
N LYS A 241 -10.12 5.00 -26.92
CA LYS A 241 -10.76 4.88 -25.61
C LYS A 241 -11.62 3.62 -25.51
N GLN A 242 -12.37 3.28 -26.56
CA GLN A 242 -13.16 2.06 -26.63
C GLN A 242 -12.27 0.82 -26.75
N ASN A 243 -11.23 0.87 -27.58
CA ASN A 243 -10.27 -0.22 -27.74
C ASN A 243 -9.56 -0.57 -26.43
N LEU A 244 -9.21 0.44 -25.61
CA LEU A 244 -8.62 0.25 -24.29
C LEU A 244 -9.61 -0.43 -23.33
N GLN A 245 -10.89 -0.03 -23.35
CA GLN A 245 -11.94 -0.67 -22.55
C GLN A 245 -12.20 -2.12 -22.97
N ASP A 246 -12.27 -2.40 -24.27
CA ASP A 246 -12.43 -3.76 -24.79
C ASP A 246 -11.24 -4.65 -24.41
N ASN A 247 -10.02 -4.09 -24.44
CA ASN A 247 -8.82 -4.79 -23.99
C ASN A 247 -8.83 -5.06 -22.47
N LEU A 248 -9.34 -4.13 -21.65
CA LEU A 248 -9.51 -4.35 -20.21
C LEU A 248 -10.39 -5.56 -19.92
N GLU A 249 -11.54 -5.69 -20.60
CA GLU A 249 -12.44 -6.84 -20.43
C GLU A 249 -11.81 -8.15 -20.93
N ARG A 250 -11.05 -8.10 -22.02
CA ARG A 250 -10.26 -9.26 -22.48
C ARG A 250 -9.20 -9.66 -21.45
N PHE A 251 -8.44 -8.71 -20.90
CA PHE A 251 -7.41 -8.99 -19.90
C PHE A 251 -8.00 -9.53 -18.62
N LYS A 252 -9.12 -9.00 -18.13
CA LYS A 252 -9.85 -9.57 -16.98
C LYS A 252 -10.28 -11.01 -17.23
N SER A 253 -10.81 -11.30 -18.41
CA SER A 253 -11.24 -12.65 -18.78
C SER A 253 -10.06 -13.63 -18.85
N ILE A 254 -8.93 -13.19 -19.42
CA ILE A 254 -7.70 -13.98 -19.49
C ILE A 254 -7.10 -14.19 -18.10
N GLU A 255 -7.05 -13.15 -17.26
CA GLU A 255 -6.57 -13.20 -15.88
C GLU A 255 -7.39 -14.23 -15.08
N ALA A 256 -8.72 -14.25 -15.22
CA ALA A 256 -9.57 -15.23 -14.53
C ALA A 256 -9.25 -16.68 -14.94
N LEU A 257 -9.07 -16.94 -16.24
CA LEU A 257 -8.68 -18.26 -16.74
C LEU A 257 -7.26 -18.65 -16.29
N TYR A 258 -6.34 -17.69 -16.33
CA TYR A 258 -4.97 -17.84 -15.85
C TYR A 258 -4.96 -18.23 -14.37
N GLN A 259 -5.67 -17.48 -13.52
CA GLN A 259 -5.77 -17.75 -12.08
C GLN A 259 -6.39 -19.13 -11.80
N LEU A 260 -7.44 -19.51 -12.52
CA LEU A 260 -8.06 -20.84 -12.38
C LEU A 260 -7.05 -21.95 -12.70
N SER A 261 -6.34 -21.82 -13.82
CA SER A 261 -5.34 -22.79 -14.27
C SER A 261 -4.16 -22.88 -13.30
N THR A 262 -3.60 -21.75 -12.89
CA THR A 262 -2.46 -21.71 -11.97
C THR A 262 -2.84 -22.27 -10.60
N GLN A 263 -4.01 -21.95 -10.06
CA GLN A 263 -4.48 -22.54 -8.79
C GLN A 263 -4.59 -24.07 -8.86
N GLN A 264 -5.11 -24.62 -9.96
CA GLN A 264 -5.17 -26.08 -10.15
C GLN A 264 -3.77 -26.70 -10.21
N LEU A 265 -2.85 -26.09 -10.94
CA LEU A 265 -1.46 -26.55 -11.04
C LEU A 265 -0.74 -26.48 -9.69
N ILE A 266 -0.88 -25.36 -8.97
CA ILE A 266 -0.31 -25.16 -7.63
C ILE A 266 -0.84 -26.22 -6.67
N LYS A 267 -2.17 -26.44 -6.64
CA LYS A 267 -2.78 -27.46 -5.78
C LYS A 267 -2.30 -28.88 -6.09
N LYS A 268 -2.03 -29.18 -7.37
CA LYS A 268 -1.52 -30.49 -7.80
C LYS A 268 -0.03 -30.67 -7.46
N LEU A 269 0.76 -29.60 -7.62
CA LEU A 269 2.21 -29.64 -7.52
C LEU A 269 2.71 -29.44 -6.08
N CYS A 270 2.11 -28.52 -5.35
CA CYS A 270 2.50 -28.15 -3.99
C CYS A 270 1.78 -29.01 -2.96
N LYS A 271 2.54 -29.62 -2.05
CA LYS A 271 2.01 -30.43 -0.95
C LYS A 271 2.24 -29.72 0.37
N GLN A 272 1.16 -29.33 1.04
CA GLN A 272 1.23 -28.76 2.38
C GLN A 272 1.49 -29.85 3.41
N LYS A 273 2.45 -29.63 4.32
CA LYS A 273 2.68 -30.48 5.49
C LYS A 273 3.03 -29.60 6.69
N GLY A 274 2.06 -29.39 7.59
CA GLY A 274 2.19 -28.36 8.63
C GLY A 274 2.30 -26.98 8.00
N ASP A 275 3.27 -26.18 8.46
CA ASP A 275 3.54 -24.82 7.95
C ASP A 275 4.50 -24.80 6.74
N GLU A 276 4.91 -25.99 6.26
CA GLU A 276 5.84 -26.13 5.15
C GLU A 276 5.13 -26.55 3.85
N VAL A 277 5.65 -26.06 2.73
CA VAL A 277 5.17 -26.39 1.38
C VAL A 277 6.24 -27.15 0.62
N PHE A 278 5.91 -28.37 0.19
CA PHE A 278 6.80 -29.25 -0.53
C PHE A 278 6.48 -29.24 -2.02
N ILE A 279 7.48 -28.92 -2.83
CA ILE A 279 7.37 -28.81 -4.29
C ILE A 279 8.37 -29.79 -4.94
N PRO A 280 7.93 -30.76 -5.74
CA PRO A 280 8.85 -31.68 -6.41
C PRO A 280 9.69 -30.93 -7.44
N ALA A 281 10.99 -30.77 -7.19
CA ALA A 281 11.88 -29.89 -7.96
C ALA A 281 11.94 -30.27 -9.44
N LYS A 282 12.03 -31.58 -9.74
CA LYS A 282 12.04 -32.07 -11.12
C LYS A 282 10.72 -31.80 -11.84
N GLN A 283 9.58 -31.97 -11.16
CA GLN A 283 8.27 -31.72 -11.77
C GLN A 283 8.03 -30.24 -12.00
N LEU A 284 8.46 -29.37 -11.06
CA LEU A 284 8.40 -27.92 -11.23
C LEU A 284 9.12 -27.49 -12.51
N LEU A 285 10.36 -27.95 -12.72
CA LEU A 285 11.14 -27.62 -13.92
C LEU A 285 10.54 -28.21 -15.21
N GLN A 286 9.85 -29.35 -15.14
CA GLN A 286 9.18 -29.95 -16.29
C GLN A 286 8.04 -29.10 -16.85
N TYR A 287 7.40 -28.25 -16.05
CA TYR A 287 6.40 -27.31 -16.56
C TYR A 287 7.00 -26.22 -17.46
N ASN A 288 8.32 -25.98 -17.37
CA ASN A 288 9.05 -24.99 -18.15
C ASN A 288 8.33 -23.63 -18.25
N ASN A 289 7.79 -23.16 -17.12
CA ASN A 289 6.96 -21.96 -17.07
C ASN A 289 7.32 -21.09 -15.86
N ARG A 290 7.99 -19.98 -16.14
CA ARG A 290 8.43 -19.00 -15.11
C ARG A 290 7.27 -18.35 -14.37
N ALA A 291 6.12 -18.17 -15.02
CA ALA A 291 4.92 -17.61 -14.39
C ALA A 291 4.40 -18.55 -13.29
N LEU A 292 4.40 -19.87 -13.53
CA LEU A 292 4.02 -20.84 -12.50
C LEU A 292 4.96 -20.79 -11.28
N ILE A 293 6.27 -20.68 -11.50
CA ILE A 293 7.25 -20.53 -10.41
C ILE A 293 6.93 -19.26 -9.61
N TYR A 294 6.69 -18.14 -10.30
CA TYR A 294 6.36 -16.87 -9.65
C TYR A 294 5.07 -16.94 -8.83
N GLU A 295 3.99 -17.52 -9.39
CA GLU A 295 2.72 -17.66 -8.68
C GLU A 295 2.85 -18.51 -7.40
N ILE A 296 3.74 -19.50 -7.38
CA ILE A 296 4.01 -20.28 -6.18
C ILE A 296 4.74 -19.43 -5.13
N ILE A 297 5.80 -18.72 -5.52
CA ILE A 297 6.72 -18.08 -4.56
C ILE A 297 6.27 -16.69 -4.10
N ARG A 298 5.46 -15.97 -4.88
CA ARG A 298 5.02 -14.59 -4.57
C ARG A 298 4.26 -14.49 -3.24
N HIS A 299 3.50 -15.52 -2.88
CA HIS A 299 2.74 -15.57 -1.61
C HIS A 299 3.65 -15.62 -0.37
N TYR A 300 4.90 -16.02 -0.56
CA TYR A 300 5.93 -16.10 0.46
C TYR A 300 6.93 -14.93 0.38
N GLY A 301 6.58 -13.87 -0.36
CA GLY A 301 7.35 -12.64 -0.43
C GLY A 301 8.57 -12.69 -1.34
N PHE A 302 8.71 -13.70 -2.20
CA PHE A 302 9.77 -13.73 -3.20
C PHE A 302 9.41 -12.85 -4.40
N THR A 303 10.42 -12.26 -5.02
CA THR A 303 10.23 -11.37 -6.18
C THR A 303 10.43 -12.10 -7.50
N GLU A 304 9.94 -11.53 -8.60
CA GLU A 304 10.11 -12.09 -9.96
C GLU A 304 11.59 -12.26 -10.34
N ARG A 305 12.48 -11.41 -9.81
CA ARG A 305 13.94 -11.51 -10.02
C ARG A 305 14.54 -12.80 -9.46
N GLN A 306 13.92 -13.39 -8.43
CA GLN A 306 14.41 -14.60 -7.78
C GLN A 306 13.97 -15.89 -8.48
N ILE A 307 13.20 -15.82 -9.58
CA ILE A 307 12.82 -17.02 -10.34
C ILE A 307 14.05 -17.78 -10.83
N GLU A 308 15.06 -17.06 -11.32
CA GLU A 308 16.30 -17.69 -11.80
C GLU A 308 17.06 -18.39 -10.65
N GLU A 309 17.03 -17.81 -9.46
CA GLU A 309 17.62 -18.42 -8.26
C GLU A 309 16.86 -19.69 -7.85
N VAL A 310 15.53 -19.69 -7.95
CA VAL A 310 14.69 -20.89 -7.69
C VAL A 310 15.01 -22.00 -8.69
N GLU A 311 15.15 -21.67 -9.97
CA GLU A 311 15.52 -22.62 -11.03
C GLU A 311 16.90 -23.24 -10.77
N LYS A 312 17.89 -22.41 -10.43
CA LYS A 312 19.23 -22.88 -10.04
C LYS A 312 19.18 -23.73 -8.77
N LEU A 313 18.36 -23.34 -7.79
CA LEU A 313 18.20 -24.08 -6.53
C LEU A 313 17.56 -25.46 -6.75
N ALA A 314 16.61 -25.58 -7.68
CA ALA A 314 15.92 -26.82 -7.99
C ALA A 314 16.89 -27.96 -8.41
N VAL A 315 17.99 -27.61 -9.08
CA VAL A 315 19.05 -28.52 -9.53
C VAL A 315 20.27 -28.56 -8.61
N ALA A 316 20.31 -27.74 -7.57
CA ALA A 316 21.44 -27.66 -6.66
C ALA A 316 21.55 -28.88 -5.73
N GLU A 317 22.69 -28.95 -5.04
CA GLU A 317 22.91 -29.89 -3.94
C GLU A 317 21.95 -29.63 -2.77
N THR A 318 21.65 -30.70 -2.02
CA THR A 318 20.77 -30.63 -0.84
C THR A 318 21.38 -29.74 0.24
N GLY A 319 20.56 -28.90 0.86
CA GLY A 319 20.95 -27.98 1.93
C GLY A 319 21.13 -26.53 1.48
N LYS A 320 21.26 -26.26 0.17
CA LYS A 320 21.25 -24.88 -0.33
C LYS A 320 19.86 -24.25 -0.14
N PHE A 321 19.80 -22.95 0.05
CA PHE A 321 18.55 -22.22 0.21
C PHE A 321 18.64 -20.81 -0.35
N ILE A 322 17.48 -20.20 -0.57
CA ILE A 322 17.31 -18.77 -0.85
C ILE A 322 16.24 -18.21 0.08
N THR A 323 16.31 -16.92 0.38
CA THR A 323 15.41 -16.24 1.32
C THR A 323 14.54 -15.21 0.61
N SER A 324 13.32 -15.03 1.11
CA SER A 324 12.46 -13.95 0.68
C SER A 324 13.01 -12.61 1.18
N PRO A 325 13.01 -11.55 0.35
CA PRO A 325 13.35 -10.20 0.78
C PRO A 325 12.20 -9.48 1.50
N LEU A 326 10.96 -9.98 1.40
CA LEU A 326 9.75 -9.30 1.90
C LEU A 326 9.14 -9.96 3.13
N LEU A 327 9.29 -11.29 3.29
CA LEU A 327 8.69 -12.07 4.37
C LEU A 327 9.72 -13.08 4.94
N PHE A 328 9.46 -13.63 6.13
CA PHE A 328 10.37 -14.60 6.80
C PHE A 328 10.23 -16.02 6.26
N PHE A 329 10.36 -16.18 4.95
CA PHE A 329 10.31 -17.47 4.26
C PHE A 329 11.59 -17.77 3.52
N ARG A 330 11.95 -19.04 3.48
CA ARG A 330 13.07 -19.55 2.68
C ARG A 330 12.60 -20.70 1.81
N ILE A 331 13.24 -20.86 0.67
CA ILE A 331 13.10 -22.04 -0.19
C ILE A 331 14.39 -22.83 -0.03
N ILE A 332 14.29 -24.07 0.43
CA ILE A 332 15.43 -24.95 0.69
C ILE A 332 15.38 -26.13 -0.26
N LYS A 333 16.53 -26.50 -0.81
CA LYS A 333 16.69 -27.75 -1.55
C LYS A 333 16.83 -28.93 -0.58
N ASN A 334 15.87 -29.86 -0.60
CA ASN A 334 15.91 -31.10 0.17
C ASN A 334 15.67 -32.32 -0.73
N ARG A 335 16.76 -33.01 -1.12
CA ARG A 335 16.72 -34.18 -2.02
C ARG A 335 15.94 -33.87 -3.30
N ALA A 336 14.79 -34.51 -3.52
CA ALA A 336 13.94 -34.30 -4.69
C ALA A 336 13.01 -33.07 -4.58
N TRP A 337 12.99 -32.38 -3.45
CA TRP A 337 12.03 -31.35 -3.12
C TRP A 337 12.68 -29.97 -3.00
N LEU A 338 11.93 -28.95 -3.39
CA LEU A 338 12.06 -27.61 -2.85
C LEU A 338 11.06 -27.51 -1.69
N VAL A 339 11.52 -27.03 -0.55
CA VAL A 339 10.70 -26.85 0.65
C VAL A 339 10.62 -25.37 0.95
N ILE A 340 9.43 -24.80 0.87
CA ILE A 340 9.15 -23.46 1.36
C ILE A 340 8.79 -23.58 2.83
N ALA A 341 9.54 -22.90 3.69
CA ALA A 341 9.31 -22.91 5.12
C ALA A 341 9.48 -21.50 5.66
N ALA A 342 8.64 -21.14 6.63
CA ALA A 342 8.97 -20.02 7.51
C ALA A 342 10.29 -20.33 8.20
N TYR A 343 11.13 -19.33 8.39
CA TYR A 343 12.31 -19.48 9.22
C TYR A 343 12.26 -18.46 10.35
N ASP A 344 12.58 -18.95 11.54
CA ASP A 344 12.70 -18.09 12.69
C ASP A 344 14.02 -17.33 12.59
N THR A 345 13.96 -16.01 12.76
CA THR A 345 15.17 -15.16 12.82
C THR A 345 15.97 -15.41 14.11
N ALA A 346 15.47 -16.25 15.00
CA ALA A 346 16.16 -16.70 16.21
C ALA A 346 17.48 -17.44 15.93
N GLU A 347 17.61 -18.17 14.80
CA GLU A 347 18.82 -18.97 14.52
C GLU A 347 19.85 -18.31 13.61
N VAL A 348 19.47 -17.33 12.77
CA VAL A 348 20.44 -16.56 11.98
C VAL A 348 20.54 -15.16 12.56
N GLY A 349 21.27 -15.04 13.67
CA GLY A 349 21.41 -13.81 14.46
C GLY A 349 22.16 -12.66 13.79
N HIS A 350 22.35 -12.69 12.46
CA HIS A 350 22.95 -11.61 11.68
C HIS A 350 22.52 -11.62 10.20
N VAL A 351 22.34 -10.44 9.63
CA VAL A 351 22.08 -10.15 8.22
C VAL A 351 23.28 -9.40 7.67
N VAL A 352 23.80 -9.81 6.52
CA VAL A 352 24.92 -9.16 5.84
C VAL A 352 24.35 -8.17 4.83
N VAL A 353 24.77 -6.90 4.93
CA VAL A 353 24.41 -5.83 4.01
C VAL A 353 25.62 -5.62 3.10
N GLU A 354 25.52 -6.06 1.84
CA GLU A 354 26.66 -6.08 0.91
C GLU A 354 26.99 -4.71 0.30
N GLY A 355 26.04 -3.76 0.31
CA GLY A 355 26.23 -2.47 -0.33
C GLY A 355 25.04 -1.52 -0.20
N VAL A 356 25.03 -0.51 -1.06
CA VAL A 356 23.92 0.42 -1.27
C VAL A 356 22.73 -0.35 -1.86
N GLY A 357 21.53 -0.12 -1.35
CA GLY A 357 20.32 -0.85 -1.75
C GLY A 357 19.37 -1.08 -0.58
N THR A 358 18.42 -2.00 -0.76
CA THR A 358 17.46 -2.37 0.28
C THR A 358 17.71 -3.79 0.75
N THR A 359 17.86 -3.97 2.06
CA THR A 359 18.05 -5.29 2.71
C THR A 359 16.91 -5.55 3.68
N GLY A 360 16.17 -6.64 3.49
CA GLY A 360 15.10 -7.04 4.42
C GLY A 360 15.64 -7.73 5.67
N PHE A 361 15.02 -7.48 6.82
CA PHE A 361 15.28 -8.19 8.08
C PHE A 361 14.07 -8.15 9.03
N VAL A 362 14.21 -8.71 10.24
CA VAL A 362 13.07 -8.93 11.17
C VAL A 362 12.21 -7.70 11.47
N LEU A 363 12.81 -6.50 11.47
CA LEU A 363 12.09 -5.26 11.78
C LEU A 363 11.55 -4.55 10.52
N GLY A 364 11.78 -5.06 9.31
CA GLY A 364 11.36 -4.45 8.06
C GLY A 364 12.50 -4.32 7.05
N LEU A 365 12.50 -3.25 6.28
CA LEU A 365 13.49 -2.99 5.23
C LEU A 365 14.53 -1.98 5.72
N LEU A 366 15.81 -2.33 5.65
CA LEU A 366 16.93 -1.42 5.80
C LEU A 366 17.33 -0.88 4.42
N GLU A 367 17.07 0.39 4.18
CA GLU A 367 17.48 1.08 2.97
C GLU A 367 18.80 1.84 3.21
N VAL A 368 19.77 1.59 2.35
CA VAL A 368 21.11 2.19 2.37
C VAL A 368 21.29 3.00 1.09
N GLN A 369 21.56 4.30 1.24
CA GLN A 369 21.77 5.23 0.13
C GLN A 369 23.06 6.03 0.35
N GLN A 370 23.83 6.29 -0.70
CA GLN A 370 24.92 7.28 -0.66
C GLN A 370 24.38 8.64 -1.11
N ILE A 371 24.72 9.70 -0.38
CA ILE A 371 24.27 11.07 -0.62
C ILE A 371 25.48 12.00 -0.65
N PRO A 372 25.68 12.80 -1.71
CA PRO A 372 26.73 13.82 -1.75
C PRO A 372 26.53 14.90 -0.67
N ASN A 373 27.62 15.53 -0.21
CA ASN A 373 27.57 16.57 0.83
C ASN A 373 26.56 17.71 0.53
N SER A 374 26.39 18.07 -0.74
CA SER A 374 25.46 19.11 -1.18
C SER A 374 23.97 18.79 -0.96
N GLN A 375 23.62 17.56 -0.58
CA GLN A 375 22.24 17.09 -0.46
C GLN A 375 21.96 16.39 0.88
N ILE A 376 22.81 16.55 1.89
CA ILE A 376 22.62 15.90 3.19
C ILE A 376 21.34 16.43 3.86
N PRO A 377 20.29 15.60 4.03
CA PRO A 377 19.08 16.05 4.71
C PRO A 377 19.31 16.10 6.22
N ILE A 378 18.58 16.94 6.96
CA ILE A 378 18.53 16.83 8.42
C ILE A 378 17.63 15.61 8.75
N PRO A 379 18.12 14.60 9.50
CA PRO A 379 17.29 13.45 9.86
C PRO A 379 16.32 13.81 10.99
N ASN A 380 15.01 13.63 10.76
CA ASN A 380 13.94 13.95 11.71
C ASN A 380 13.46 12.75 12.55
N SER A 381 14.16 11.62 12.51
CA SER A 381 13.75 10.39 13.21
C SER A 381 14.94 9.50 13.57
N ASN A 382 14.85 8.77 14.67
CA ASN A 382 15.84 7.75 15.05
C ASN A 382 15.82 6.51 14.14
N THR A 383 14.83 6.39 13.25
CA THR A 383 14.75 5.34 12.23
C THR A 383 15.53 5.68 10.97
N THR A 384 15.95 6.93 10.78
CA THR A 384 16.79 7.36 9.67
C THR A 384 18.04 8.06 10.18
N VAL A 385 19.21 7.55 9.84
CA VAL A 385 20.48 8.10 10.31
C VAL A 385 21.43 8.37 9.15
N LEU A 386 22.33 9.34 9.36
CA LEU A 386 23.36 9.71 8.42
C LEU A 386 24.72 9.52 9.06
N LEU A 387 25.61 8.87 8.32
CA LEU A 387 26.97 8.57 8.74
C LEU A 387 27.96 9.03 7.68
N ASP A 388 29.19 9.37 8.07
CA ASP A 388 30.25 9.70 7.12
C ASP A 388 30.68 8.42 6.37
N ALA A 389 30.48 8.39 5.05
CA ALA A 389 30.77 7.22 4.23
C ALA A 389 32.27 6.90 4.18
N LYS A 390 33.16 7.88 4.44
CA LYS A 390 34.61 7.68 4.45
C LYS A 390 35.06 6.64 5.49
N HIS A 391 34.29 6.48 6.56
CA HIS A 391 34.63 5.59 7.66
C HIS A 391 33.91 4.24 7.59
N ILE A 392 33.12 3.99 6.55
CA ILE A 392 32.27 2.81 6.43
C ILE A 392 32.73 1.95 5.26
N GLU A 393 33.04 0.70 5.58
CA GLU A 393 33.39 -0.33 4.61
C GLU A 393 32.33 -1.43 4.63
N PHE A 394 31.93 -1.88 3.45
CA PHE A 394 31.04 -3.03 3.28
C PHE A 394 31.86 -4.34 3.28
N PRO A 395 31.25 -5.49 3.67
CA PRO A 395 29.86 -5.62 4.07
C PRO A 395 29.58 -5.16 5.52
N LEU A 396 28.38 -4.64 5.76
CA LEU A 396 27.91 -4.32 7.12
C LEU A 396 27.22 -5.53 7.71
N LEU A 397 27.31 -5.67 9.02
CA LEU A 397 26.71 -6.77 9.77
C LEU A 397 25.57 -6.24 10.64
N LEU A 398 24.33 -6.55 10.27
CA LEU A 398 23.14 -6.24 11.04
C LEU A 398 22.81 -7.41 11.95
N ARG A 399 22.97 -7.28 13.26
CA ARG A 399 22.82 -8.40 14.21
C ARG A 399 22.09 -8.00 15.48
N LYS A 400 21.63 -8.97 16.26
CA LYS A 400 21.23 -8.69 17.65
C LYS A 400 22.43 -8.22 18.47
N TRP A 401 22.19 -7.31 19.42
CA TRP A 401 23.23 -6.92 20.36
C TRP A 401 23.63 -8.11 21.25
N LYS A 402 24.86 -8.08 21.77
CA LYS A 402 25.43 -9.12 22.63
C LYS A 402 25.98 -8.51 23.92
N ALA A 403 25.97 -9.31 25.00
CA ALA A 403 26.57 -8.89 26.26
C ALA A 403 28.07 -8.55 26.07
N GLY A 404 28.47 -7.34 26.47
CA GLY A 404 29.81 -6.82 26.24
C GLY A 404 29.91 -5.78 25.12
N ASP A 405 28.90 -5.70 24.23
CA ASP A 405 28.85 -4.67 23.20
C ASP A 405 28.91 -3.26 23.80
N TYR A 406 29.65 -2.39 23.12
CA TYR A 406 29.78 -0.98 23.46
C TYR A 406 29.84 -0.12 22.20
N PHE A 407 29.47 1.13 22.36
CA PHE A 407 29.58 2.16 21.32
C PHE A 407 29.84 3.52 21.97
N TYR A 408 30.04 4.55 21.16
CA TYR A 408 30.20 5.93 21.61
C TYR A 408 28.92 6.68 21.21
N PRO A 409 27.91 6.83 22.07
CA PRO A 409 26.67 7.48 21.67
C PRO A 409 26.92 8.88 21.14
N LEU A 410 26.23 9.27 20.06
CA LEU A 410 26.31 10.63 19.51
C LEU A 410 26.20 11.69 20.62
N GLY A 411 27.17 12.62 20.64
CA GLY A 411 27.28 13.69 21.65
C GLY A 411 28.01 13.30 22.94
N MET A 412 28.45 12.04 23.08
CA MET A 412 29.20 11.56 24.25
C MET A 412 30.63 11.18 23.89
N LYS A 413 31.61 11.79 24.59
CA LYS A 413 33.04 11.50 24.36
C LYS A 413 33.54 10.17 24.94
N LYS A 414 32.74 9.50 25.78
CA LYS A 414 33.15 8.26 26.49
C LYS A 414 32.40 7.04 25.94
N LYS A 415 33.09 5.90 25.89
CA LYS A 415 32.50 4.60 25.55
C LYS A 415 31.40 4.22 26.53
N LYS A 416 30.32 3.62 26.03
CA LYS A 416 29.18 3.17 26.82
C LYS A 416 28.79 1.74 26.43
N LYS A 417 28.63 0.87 27.43
CA LYS A 417 28.09 -0.49 27.22
C LYS A 417 26.63 -0.39 26.79
N LEU A 418 26.20 -1.18 25.80
CA LEU A 418 24.81 -1.18 25.33
C LEU A 418 23.81 -1.53 26.43
N ALA A 419 24.14 -2.51 27.28
CA ALA A 419 23.31 -2.86 28.43
C ALA A 419 23.01 -1.65 29.34
N ARG A 420 23.99 -0.77 29.57
CA ARG A 420 23.79 0.47 30.35
C ARG A 420 23.03 1.52 29.55
N PHE A 421 23.32 1.66 28.26
CA PHE A 421 22.56 2.55 27.37
C PHE A 421 21.06 2.20 27.37
N PHE A 422 20.69 0.93 27.32
CA PHE A 422 19.29 0.50 27.35
C PHE A 422 18.61 0.73 28.69
N ILE A 423 19.35 0.70 29.81
CA ILE A 423 18.81 1.08 31.12
C ILE A 423 18.45 2.57 31.12
N ASP A 424 19.32 3.42 30.58
CA ASP A 424 19.09 4.86 30.51
C ASP A 424 17.94 5.21 29.55
N GLN A 425 17.71 4.38 28.52
CA GLN A 425 16.54 4.46 27.63
C GLN A 425 15.27 3.81 28.21
N LYS A 426 15.32 3.29 29.44
CA LYS A 426 14.21 2.63 30.15
C LYS A 426 13.59 1.44 29.39
N LEU A 427 14.38 0.72 28.60
CA LEU A 427 13.90 -0.47 27.89
C LEU A 427 13.64 -1.63 28.87
N SER A 428 12.52 -2.31 28.69
CA SER A 428 12.20 -3.57 29.34
C SER A 428 13.16 -4.69 28.94
N LYS A 429 13.12 -5.81 29.66
CA LYS A 429 13.96 -6.98 29.36
C LYS A 429 13.67 -7.53 27.95
N THR A 430 12.39 -7.62 27.58
CA THR A 430 11.94 -8.11 26.28
C THR A 430 12.32 -7.15 25.14
N GLU A 431 12.25 -5.84 25.35
CA GLU A 431 12.70 -4.87 24.34
C GLU A 431 14.21 -4.97 24.12
N LYS A 432 15.00 -5.09 25.20
CA LYS A 432 16.46 -5.29 25.10
C LYS A 432 16.79 -6.51 24.25
N GLU A 433 16.17 -7.65 24.49
CA GLU A 433 16.43 -8.90 23.74
C GLU A 433 16.14 -8.80 22.23
N ASN A 434 15.41 -7.76 21.81
CA ASN A 434 15.01 -7.53 20.42
C ASN A 434 15.72 -6.33 19.76
N VAL A 435 16.67 -5.68 20.44
CA VAL A 435 17.45 -4.58 19.83
C VAL A 435 18.46 -5.11 18.82
N TRP A 436 18.46 -4.50 17.64
CA TRP A 436 19.43 -4.74 16.57
C TRP A 436 20.51 -3.66 16.53
N VAL A 437 21.69 -4.06 16.09
CA VAL A 437 22.84 -3.18 15.88
C VAL A 437 23.40 -3.41 14.50
N LEU A 438 23.80 -2.32 13.85
CA LEU A 438 24.55 -2.35 12.60
C LEU A 438 26.03 -2.18 12.94
N GLU A 439 26.86 -3.07 12.40
CA GLU A 439 28.29 -3.16 12.67
C GLU A 439 29.09 -3.05 11.38
N CYS A 440 30.18 -2.28 11.43
CA CYS A 440 31.19 -2.18 10.38
C CYS A 440 32.55 -2.48 11.02
N ASN A 441 33.31 -3.45 10.50
CA ASN A 441 34.65 -3.80 11.00
C ASN A 441 34.71 -3.98 12.53
N LYS A 442 33.79 -4.77 13.11
CA LYS A 442 33.66 -5.02 14.57
C LYS A 442 33.34 -3.77 15.41
N LYS A 443 32.96 -2.66 14.78
CA LYS A 443 32.53 -1.42 15.45
C LYS A 443 31.04 -1.22 15.18
N ILE A 444 30.27 -1.02 16.25
CA ILE A 444 28.85 -0.66 16.12
C ILE A 444 28.78 0.76 15.58
N ILE A 445 28.07 0.94 14.48
CA ILE A 445 27.87 2.24 13.83
C ILE A 445 26.49 2.81 14.12
N TRP A 446 25.51 1.94 14.39
CA TRP A 446 24.15 2.34 14.70
C TRP A 446 23.46 1.30 15.58
N VAL A 447 22.87 1.76 16.69
CA VAL A 447 21.88 1.01 17.45
C VAL A 447 20.53 1.30 16.80
N VAL A 448 20.02 0.32 16.06
CA VAL A 448 18.92 0.50 15.10
C VAL A 448 17.67 1.02 15.81
N GLY A 449 17.08 2.09 15.28
CA GLY A 449 15.92 2.77 15.89
C GLY A 449 16.23 3.61 17.12
N HIS A 450 17.49 3.68 17.56
CA HIS A 450 17.89 4.40 18.76
C HIS A 450 18.93 5.50 18.49
N ARG A 451 20.21 5.17 18.29
CA ARG A 451 21.29 6.16 18.25
C ARG A 451 22.52 5.68 17.49
N ILE A 452 23.18 6.60 16.77
CA ILE A 452 24.44 6.33 16.07
C ILE A 452 25.67 6.40 16.99
N ASP A 453 26.77 5.83 16.52
CA ASP A 453 28.09 6.00 17.12
C ASP A 453 28.74 7.32 16.64
N ASP A 454 29.19 8.14 17.59
CA ASP A 454 29.77 9.48 17.41
C ASP A 454 30.99 9.47 16.49
N ARG A 455 31.71 8.35 16.40
CA ARG A 455 32.90 8.22 15.54
C ARG A 455 32.57 8.21 14.05
N PHE A 456 31.30 7.96 13.70
CA PHE A 456 30.82 7.87 12.32
C PHE A 456 29.90 9.03 11.97
N LYS A 457 29.81 10.05 12.83
CA LYS A 457 28.99 11.24 12.57
C LYS A 457 29.54 12.04 11.39
N LEU A 458 28.66 12.84 10.82
CA LEU A 458 29.06 13.84 9.83
C LEU A 458 29.91 14.94 10.47
N THR A 459 30.87 15.44 9.70
CA THR A 459 31.74 16.56 10.04
C THR A 459 31.79 17.54 8.87
N ASP A 460 32.35 18.72 9.07
CA ASP A 460 32.51 19.71 8.00
C ASP A 460 33.38 19.20 6.83
N SER A 461 34.23 18.18 7.07
CA SER A 461 35.06 17.55 6.04
C SER A 461 34.37 16.40 5.29
N THR A 462 33.12 16.06 5.63
CA THR A 462 32.42 14.93 5.02
C THR A 462 32.03 15.25 3.57
N THR A 463 32.53 14.47 2.62
CA THR A 463 32.23 14.66 1.18
C THR A 463 31.04 13.83 0.71
N THR A 464 30.83 12.65 1.30
CA THR A 464 29.74 11.72 0.99
C THR A 464 29.18 11.15 2.29
N ALA A 465 27.86 11.20 2.47
CA ALA A 465 27.16 10.60 3.58
C ALA A 465 26.51 9.27 3.17
N LEU A 466 26.48 8.33 4.10
CA LEU A 466 25.68 7.11 4.00
C LEU A 466 24.39 7.30 4.80
N LYS A 467 23.26 7.35 4.10
CA LYS A 467 21.92 7.38 4.70
C LYS A 467 21.41 5.97 4.91
N LEU A 468 21.07 5.66 6.16
CA LEU A 468 20.49 4.39 6.57
C LEU A 468 19.06 4.66 7.04
N SER A 469 18.06 4.02 6.43
CA SER A 469 16.65 4.20 6.78
C SER A 469 16.00 2.87 7.09
N LEU A 470 15.48 2.72 8.31
CA LEU A 470 14.63 1.60 8.70
C LEU A 470 13.19 1.91 8.31
N LYS A 471 12.66 1.16 7.34
CA LYS A 471 11.24 1.14 6.99
C LYS A 471 10.59 -0.07 7.65
N THR A 472 9.95 0.15 8.79
CA THR A 472 9.12 -0.87 9.43
C THR A 472 7.85 -1.06 8.60
N GLY A 473 7.56 -2.30 8.21
CA GLY A 473 6.29 -2.60 7.57
C GLY A 473 5.15 -2.28 8.53
N VAL A 474 4.26 -1.39 8.15
CA VAL A 474 2.91 -1.35 8.72
C VAL A 474 2.34 -2.75 8.47
N ARG A 475 2.03 -3.45 9.57
CA ARG A 475 1.47 -4.81 9.55
C ARG A 475 0.23 -4.90 8.67
#